data_AF-A0A0T6B6C4-F1
#
_entry.id   AF-A0A0T6B6C4-F1
#
_cell.length_a   1.000
_cell.length_b   1.000
_cell.length_c   1.000
_cell.angle_alpha   90.00
_cell.angle_beta   90.00
_cell.angle_gamma   90.00
#
_symmetry.space_group_name_H-M   'P 1'
#
loop_
_entity.id
_entity.type
_entity.pdbx_description
1 polymer ?
#
loop_
_entity_poly.entity_id
_entity_poly.type
_entity_poly.pdbx_seq_one_letter_code
_entity_poly.pdbx_strand_id
1 'polypeptide(L)'
;MKESLIKNVQLEKYLKNVFLTSHDPVSKDTNLSKNINPEKPLPLDRTAQPDFEYGFYEPKHIPLGKVTLRKVFKFISEHHVDAKVNNATRIAEEYLLPEKTIENILKYFKMYELYIPKERKVKATFAGPVVPRKRFITEKQKLLESFAKNKKDAL
;
A
#
# COMPACT_ATOMS: atom_id res chain seq x y z
N MET A 1 41.83 41.39 -31.78
CA MET A 1 40.39 41.79 -31.87
C MET A 1 39.87 41.93 -33.31
N LYS A 2 40.70 42.16 -34.36
CA LYS A 2 40.22 42.36 -35.75
C LYS A 2 40.20 41.10 -36.63
N GLU A 3 40.93 40.04 -36.26
CA GLU A 3 41.11 38.85 -37.10
C GLU A 3 39.85 37.95 -37.18
N SER A 4 38.96 38.00 -36.18
CA SER A 4 37.70 37.23 -36.18
C SER A 4 36.64 37.78 -37.14
N LEU A 5 36.80 39.02 -37.63
CA LEU A 5 35.88 39.64 -38.58
C LEU A 5 36.22 39.32 -40.04
N ILE A 6 37.40 38.75 -40.30
CA ILE A 6 37.84 38.41 -41.65
C ILE A 6 37.33 37.02 -41.99
N LYS A 7 36.54 36.91 -43.06
CA LYS A 7 35.95 35.65 -43.50
C LYS A 7 37.04 34.66 -43.91
N ASN A 8 37.14 33.55 -43.17
CA ASN A 8 38.06 32.47 -43.50
C ASN A 8 37.42 31.52 -44.53
N VAL A 9 37.89 31.64 -45.78
CA VAL A 9 37.39 30.88 -46.93
C VAL A 9 37.61 29.36 -46.78
N GLN A 10 38.72 28.98 -46.13
CA GLN A 10 39.05 27.57 -45.90
C GLN A 10 38.12 26.94 -44.86
N LEU A 11 37.82 27.67 -43.78
CA LEU A 11 36.87 27.23 -42.76
C LEU A 11 35.46 27.10 -43.32
N GLU A 12 35.01 28.04 -44.16
CA GLU A 12 33.70 27.97 -44.81
C GLU A 12 33.55 26.71 -45.67
N LYS A 13 34.60 26.31 -46.38
CA LYS A 13 34.63 25.08 -47.18
C LYS A 13 34.51 23.84 -46.28
N TYR A 14 35.19 23.81 -45.15
CA TYR A 14 35.09 22.69 -44.21
C TYR A 14 33.71 22.58 -43.57
N LEU A 15 33.11 23.70 -43.18
CA LEU A 15 31.77 23.70 -42.58
C LEU A 15 30.69 23.25 -43.56
N LYS A 16 30.82 23.57 -44.85
CA LYS A 16 29.91 23.06 -45.90
C LYS A 16 30.10 21.58 -46.19
N ASN A 17 31.29 21.04 -45.93
CA ASN A 17 31.61 19.63 -46.20
C ASN A 17 31.20 18.68 -45.06
N VAL A 18 30.90 19.19 -43.87
CA VAL A 18 30.46 18.37 -42.73
C VAL A 18 28.94 18.31 -42.73
N PHE A 19 28.38 17.24 -43.29
CA PHE A 19 26.97 16.90 -43.15
C PHE A 19 26.84 15.56 -42.44
N LEU A 20 26.01 15.52 -41.39
CA LEU A 20 25.68 14.28 -40.69
C LEU A 20 24.42 13.70 -41.35
N THR A 21 24.53 12.52 -41.96
CA THR A 21 23.36 11.77 -42.42
C THR A 21 23.03 10.73 -41.35
N SER A 22 22.14 11.09 -40.42
CA SER A 22 21.58 10.14 -39.46
C SER A 22 20.68 9.16 -40.20
N HIS A 23 21.17 7.94 -40.40
CA HIS A 23 20.35 6.82 -40.81
C HIS A 23 19.77 6.21 -39.54
N ASP A 24 18.79 6.89 -38.95
CA ASP A 24 17.98 6.25 -37.93
C ASP A 24 17.35 5.03 -38.61
N PRO A 25 17.53 3.81 -38.07
CA PRO A 25 16.73 2.69 -38.55
C PRO A 25 15.28 3.12 -38.31
N VAL A 26 14.54 3.37 -39.40
CA VAL A 26 13.09 3.45 -39.33
C VAL A 26 12.70 2.12 -38.72
N SER A 27 12.38 2.13 -37.43
CA SER A 27 11.85 0.97 -36.74
C SER A 27 10.75 0.46 -37.66
N LYS A 28 10.81 -0.79 -38.11
CA LYS A 28 9.76 -1.44 -38.92
C LYS A 28 8.43 -1.55 -38.17
N ASP A 29 8.31 -0.82 -37.08
CA ASP A 29 7.19 -0.62 -36.20
C ASP A 29 6.34 0.59 -36.66
N THR A 30 6.36 0.95 -37.95
CA THR A 30 5.27 1.75 -38.54
C THR A 30 3.90 1.05 -38.41
N ASN A 31 3.88 -0.20 -37.93
CA ASN A 31 2.71 -0.96 -37.50
C ASN A 31 2.45 -0.89 -35.98
N LEU A 32 2.99 0.08 -35.23
CA LEU A 32 2.63 0.31 -33.82
C LEU A 32 1.13 0.55 -33.61
N SER A 33 0.41 1.05 -34.63
CA SER A 33 -1.05 1.20 -34.60
C SER A 33 -1.83 -0.04 -35.04
N LYS A 34 -1.20 -1.02 -35.69
CA LYS A 34 -1.87 -2.20 -36.27
C LYS A 34 -1.70 -3.49 -35.45
N ASN A 35 -0.80 -3.49 -34.46
CA ASN A 35 -0.64 -4.61 -33.52
C ASN A 35 -1.46 -4.42 -32.24
N ILE A 36 -2.64 -3.81 -32.33
CA ILE A 36 -3.66 -3.96 -31.30
C ILE A 36 -4.25 -5.35 -31.54
N ASN A 37 -3.71 -6.37 -30.87
CA ASN A 37 -4.31 -7.70 -30.89
C ASN A 37 -5.75 -7.56 -30.37
N PRO A 38 -6.80 -7.81 -31.19
CA PRO A 38 -8.19 -7.68 -30.74
C PRO A 38 -8.53 -8.66 -29.61
N GLU A 39 -7.77 -9.75 -29.48
CA GLU A 39 -7.88 -10.71 -28.36
C GLU A 39 -7.28 -10.17 -27.05
N LYS A 40 -6.50 -9.09 -27.11
CA LYS A 40 -5.85 -8.47 -25.94
C LYS A 40 -5.95 -6.94 -26.00
N PRO A 41 -7.15 -6.37 -25.82
CA PRO A 41 -7.34 -4.92 -25.80
C PRO A 41 -6.55 -4.29 -24.66
N LEU A 42 -6.20 -3.00 -24.83
CA LEU A 42 -5.61 -2.24 -23.73
C LEU A 42 -6.60 -2.14 -22.55
N PRO A 43 -6.11 -2.14 -21.29
CA PRO A 43 -6.96 -1.91 -20.14
C PRO A 43 -7.67 -0.56 -20.27
N LEU A 44 -9.00 -0.59 -20.35
CA LEU A 44 -9.85 0.61 -20.37
C LEU A 44 -10.14 1.13 -18.96
N ASP A 45 -10.03 0.24 -17.97
CA ASP A 45 -10.27 0.56 -16.57
C ASP A 45 -9.11 1.39 -16.01
N ARG A 46 -9.45 2.59 -15.51
CA ARG A 46 -8.52 3.53 -14.87
C ARG A 46 -8.75 3.62 -13.36
N THR A 47 -9.55 2.73 -12.80
CA THR A 47 -9.78 2.70 -11.36
C THR A 47 -8.49 2.34 -10.63
N ALA A 48 -8.23 3.06 -9.54
CA ALA A 48 -7.17 2.68 -8.63
C ALA A 48 -7.58 1.39 -7.92
N GLN A 49 -6.66 0.42 -7.83
CA GLN A 49 -6.92 -0.74 -6.99
C GLN A 49 -7.14 -0.29 -5.54
N PRO A 50 -8.07 -0.91 -4.82
CA PRO A 50 -8.27 -0.60 -3.41
C PRO A 50 -6.99 -0.90 -2.64
N ASP A 51 -6.64 -0.01 -1.71
CA ASP A 51 -5.51 -0.22 -0.84
C ASP A 51 -5.68 -1.51 -0.03
N PHE A 52 -4.60 -2.28 0.08
CA PHE A 52 -4.60 -3.44 0.94
C PHE A 52 -4.61 -3.01 2.40
N GLU A 53 -5.24 -3.81 3.26
CA GLU A 53 -5.40 -3.53 4.69
C GLU A 53 -4.08 -3.19 5.41
N TYR A 54 -2.98 -3.80 4.97
CA TYR A 54 -1.64 -3.58 5.51
C TYR A 54 -0.67 -2.93 4.51
N GLY A 55 -1.17 -2.37 3.41
CA GLY A 55 -0.36 -1.74 2.37
C GLY A 55 0.40 -2.72 1.46
N PHE A 56 0.21 -4.03 1.62
CA PHE A 56 0.76 -5.03 0.72
C PHE A 56 -0.24 -6.17 0.45
N TYR A 57 -0.07 -6.83 -0.68
CA TYR A 57 -0.86 -7.99 -1.05
C TYR A 57 -0.47 -9.22 -0.20
N GLU A 58 -1.39 -9.73 0.61
CA GLU A 58 -1.15 -10.95 1.37
C GLU A 58 -1.21 -12.20 0.48
N PRO A 59 -0.32 -13.18 0.68
CA PRO A 59 -0.31 -14.41 -0.08
C PRO A 59 -1.56 -15.26 0.23
N LYS A 60 -2.17 -15.84 -0.81
CA LYS A 60 -3.33 -16.74 -0.67
C LYS A 60 -2.97 -18.07 0.00
N HIS A 61 -1.79 -18.60 -0.32
CA HIS A 61 -1.29 -19.84 0.25
C HIS A 61 -0.13 -19.55 1.19
N ILE A 62 -0.24 -20.03 2.43
CA ILE A 62 0.74 -19.78 3.49
C ILE A 62 1.42 -21.11 3.79
N PRO A 63 2.75 -21.23 3.58
CA PRO A 63 3.47 -22.46 3.89
C PRO A 63 3.54 -22.68 5.41
N LEU A 64 3.73 -23.94 5.80
CA LEU A 64 3.86 -24.32 7.21
C LEU A 64 5.05 -23.60 7.86
N GLY A 65 4.90 -23.23 9.14
CA GLY A 65 5.92 -22.47 9.88
C GLY A 65 6.13 -21.04 9.38
N LYS A 66 5.22 -20.50 8.56
CA LYS A 66 5.15 -19.08 8.19
C LYS A 66 3.78 -18.52 8.56
N VAL A 67 3.75 -17.22 8.83
CA VAL A 67 2.54 -16.50 9.20
C VAL A 67 2.46 -15.19 8.45
N THR A 68 1.23 -14.79 8.11
CA THR A 68 0.94 -13.47 7.54
C THR A 68 0.74 -12.45 8.64
N LEU A 69 0.85 -11.17 8.29
CA LEU A 69 0.70 -10.09 9.25
C LEU A 69 -0.71 -10.07 9.87
N ARG A 70 -1.74 -10.38 9.10
CA ARG A 70 -3.11 -10.59 9.61
C ARG A 70 -3.18 -11.61 10.73
N LYS A 71 -2.54 -12.77 10.55
CA LYS A 71 -2.51 -13.85 11.56
C LYS A 71 -1.73 -13.43 12.79
N VAL A 72 -0.63 -12.68 12.61
CA VAL A 72 0.17 -12.13 13.72
C VAL A 72 -0.66 -11.19 14.57
N PHE A 73 -1.35 -10.23 13.98
CA PHE A 73 -2.24 -9.34 14.73
C PHE A 73 -3.36 -10.09 15.44
N LYS A 74 -3.90 -11.14 14.81
CA LYS A 74 -4.93 -11.98 15.41
C LYS A 74 -4.44 -12.61 16.73
N PHE A 75 -3.36 -13.38 16.72
CA PHE A 75 -2.93 -14.05 17.95
C PHE A 75 -2.41 -13.06 19.01
N ILE A 76 -1.84 -11.92 18.61
CA ILE A 76 -1.45 -10.86 19.56
C ILE A 76 -2.69 -10.31 20.28
N SER A 77 -3.78 -10.08 19.53
CA SER A 77 -5.05 -9.61 20.09
C SER A 77 -5.67 -10.63 21.04
N GLU A 78 -5.66 -11.90 20.66
CA GLU A 78 -6.21 -13.01 21.44
C GLU A 78 -5.40 -13.24 22.73
N HIS A 79 -4.07 -13.12 22.67
CA HIS A 79 -3.21 -13.16 23.86
C HIS A 79 -3.40 -11.94 24.77
N HIS A 80 -3.70 -10.77 24.21
CA HIS A 80 -4.02 -9.59 25.01
C HIS A 80 -5.35 -9.73 25.77
N VAL A 81 -6.35 -10.38 25.16
CA VAL A 81 -7.64 -10.66 25.82
C VAL A 81 -7.47 -11.71 26.92
N ASP A 82 -6.90 -12.86 26.58
CA ASP A 82 -6.76 -13.99 27.51
C ASP A 82 -5.39 -14.65 27.38
N ALA A 83 -4.40 -14.09 28.09
CA ALA A 83 -3.03 -14.60 28.07
C ALA A 83 -2.94 -16.07 28.51
N LYS A 84 -3.75 -16.50 29.49
CA LYS A 84 -3.74 -17.87 30.03
C LYS A 84 -4.17 -18.92 29.02
N VAL A 85 -5.08 -18.57 28.12
CA VAL A 85 -5.60 -19.49 27.10
C VAL A 85 -4.65 -19.48 25.91
N ASN A 86 -4.26 -18.29 25.47
CA ASN A 86 -3.45 -18.10 24.26
C ASN A 86 -1.96 -17.93 24.59
N ASN A 87 -1.40 -18.87 25.35
CA ASN A 87 0.03 -18.87 25.71
C ASN A 87 0.92 -19.04 24.48
N ALA A 88 2.21 -18.67 24.61
CA ALA A 88 3.20 -18.81 23.55
C ALA A 88 3.32 -20.25 23.01
N THR A 89 3.28 -21.25 23.89
CA THR A 89 3.29 -22.69 23.55
C THR A 89 2.15 -23.06 22.60
N ARG A 90 0.92 -22.69 22.97
CA ARG A 90 -0.29 -22.99 22.18
C ARG A 90 -0.22 -22.36 20.79
N ILE A 91 0.20 -21.10 20.71
CA ILE A 91 0.30 -20.39 19.42
C ILE A 91 1.43 -21.01 18.58
N ALA A 92 2.53 -21.44 19.21
CA ALA A 92 3.64 -22.09 18.52
C ALA A 92 3.21 -23.40 17.88
N GLU A 93 2.42 -24.21 18.58
CA GLU A 93 1.84 -25.45 18.08
C GLU A 93 0.83 -25.19 16.93
N GLU A 94 -0.06 -24.21 17.10
CA GLU A 94 -1.11 -23.91 16.09
C GLU A 94 -0.52 -23.45 14.75
N TYR A 95 0.52 -22.62 14.79
CA TYR A 95 1.13 -22.04 13.58
C TYR A 95 2.45 -22.73 13.17
N LEU A 96 2.86 -23.79 13.88
CA LEU A 96 4.12 -24.51 13.69
C LEU A 96 5.34 -23.58 13.70
N LEU A 97 5.35 -22.62 14.63
CA LEU A 97 6.41 -21.62 14.78
C LEU A 97 7.31 -21.96 15.99
N PRO A 98 8.59 -21.53 15.98
CA PRO A 98 9.44 -21.66 17.15
C PRO A 98 8.90 -20.84 18.33
N GLU A 99 8.76 -21.49 19.48
CA GLU A 99 8.21 -20.88 20.70
C GLU A 99 8.95 -19.60 21.10
N LYS A 100 10.30 -19.64 21.09
CA LYS A 100 11.15 -18.48 21.37
C LYS A 100 10.84 -17.26 20.47
N THR A 101 10.46 -17.51 19.22
CA THR A 101 10.08 -16.42 18.30
C THR A 101 8.76 -15.80 18.73
N ILE A 102 7.79 -16.61 19.14
CA ILE A 102 6.48 -16.13 19.61
C ILE A 102 6.62 -15.39 20.94
N GLU A 103 7.40 -15.90 21.88
CA GLU A 103 7.66 -15.21 23.15
C GLU A 103 8.21 -13.80 22.91
N ASN A 104 9.17 -13.66 21.99
CA ASN A 104 9.69 -12.35 21.61
C ASN A 104 8.61 -11.47 20.97
N ILE A 105 7.78 -12.02 20.09
CA ILE A 105 6.68 -11.27 19.48
C ILE A 105 5.73 -10.75 20.56
N LEU A 106 5.26 -11.62 21.46
CA LEU A 106 4.32 -11.25 22.52
C LEU A 106 4.92 -10.28 23.55
N LYS A 107 6.23 -10.34 23.77
CA LYS A 107 6.96 -9.45 24.69
C LYS A 107 7.10 -8.04 24.12
N TYR A 108 7.48 -7.92 22.85
CA TYR A 108 7.84 -6.62 22.25
C TYR A 108 6.68 -5.95 21.49
N PHE A 109 5.69 -6.72 21.04
CA PHE A 109 4.54 -6.20 20.31
C PHE A 109 3.28 -6.29 21.17
N LYS A 110 2.68 -5.13 21.46
CA LYS A 110 1.42 -5.02 22.18
C LYS A 110 0.42 -4.24 21.35
N MET A 111 -0.85 -4.65 21.43
CA MET A 111 -1.94 -3.87 20.88
C MET A 111 -2.36 -2.77 21.85
N TYR A 112 -2.51 -1.56 21.33
CA TYR A 112 -3.01 -0.43 22.10
C TYR A 112 -4.52 -0.39 22.04
N GLU A 113 -5.16 -0.21 23.19
CA GLU A 113 -6.58 0.06 23.26
C GLU A 113 -6.84 1.53 22.90
N LEU A 114 -7.60 1.74 21.83
CA LEU A 114 -7.98 3.08 21.42
C LEU A 114 -9.14 3.56 22.30
N TYR A 115 -8.80 4.33 23.34
CA TYR A 115 -9.82 5.04 24.12
C TYR A 115 -10.30 6.29 23.38
N ILE A 116 -11.51 6.23 22.82
CA ILE A 116 -12.17 7.39 22.20
C ILE A 116 -13.11 8.02 23.23
N PRO A 117 -12.77 9.19 23.81
CA PRO A 117 -13.67 9.88 24.71
C PRO A 117 -14.94 10.32 23.97
N LYS A 118 -16.10 10.08 24.59
CA LYS A 118 -17.42 10.45 24.03
C LYS A 118 -17.55 11.97 23.82
N GLU A 119 -16.93 12.76 24.68
CA GLU A 119 -16.96 14.21 24.63
C GLU A 119 -15.53 14.76 24.57
N ARG A 120 -15.12 15.23 23.39
CA ARG A 120 -13.89 16.02 23.25
C ARG A 120 -14.29 17.49 23.16
N LYS A 121 -14.21 18.22 24.28
CA LYS A 121 -14.38 19.69 24.28
C LYS A 121 -13.17 20.33 23.60
N VAL A 122 -13.25 20.57 22.30
CA VAL A 122 -12.22 21.29 21.55
C VAL A 122 -12.48 22.79 21.70
N LYS A 123 -11.53 23.54 22.28
CA LYS A 123 -11.55 25.01 22.26
C LYS A 123 -11.11 25.46 20.85
N ALA A 124 -12.02 25.49 19.88
CA ALA A 124 -11.70 25.93 18.52
C ALA A 124 -11.91 27.46 18.41
N THR A 125 -10.83 28.22 18.15
CA THR A 125 -10.86 29.67 17.89
C THR A 125 -10.44 30.05 16.47
N PHE A 126 -10.32 29.11 15.53
CA PHE A 126 -9.92 29.44 14.17
C PHE A 126 -10.85 28.80 13.12
N ALA A 127 -11.65 29.64 12.49
CA ALA A 127 -12.41 29.38 11.25
C ALA A 127 -13.42 28.21 11.26
N GLY A 128 -14.12 28.00 12.39
CA GLY A 128 -15.31 27.13 12.46
C GLY A 128 -15.11 25.83 13.26
N PRO A 129 -16.20 25.12 13.59
CA PRO A 129 -16.12 23.87 14.35
C PRO A 129 -15.38 22.80 13.52
N VAL A 130 -14.23 22.34 14.03
CA VAL A 130 -13.49 21.22 13.45
C VAL A 130 -14.33 19.96 13.60
N VAL A 131 -15.05 19.54 12.55
CA VAL A 131 -15.72 18.24 12.51
C VAL A 131 -14.66 17.19 12.18
N PRO A 132 -14.29 16.29 13.11
CA PRO A 132 -13.38 15.21 12.80
C PRO A 132 -14.01 14.34 11.72
N ARG A 133 -13.31 14.12 10.59
CA ARG A 133 -13.74 13.18 9.55
C ARG A 133 -13.73 11.76 10.11
N LYS A 134 -14.82 11.33 10.75
CA LYS A 134 -15.07 9.96 11.21
C LYS A 134 -15.39 9.07 10.00
N ARG A 135 -14.41 8.79 9.14
CA ARG A 135 -14.64 7.97 7.94
C ARG A 135 -14.46 6.46 8.15
N PHE A 136 -13.78 6.04 9.22
CA PHE A 136 -13.39 4.62 9.37
C PHE A 136 -13.93 3.92 10.62
N ILE A 137 -14.50 4.65 11.59
CA ILE A 137 -14.84 4.10 12.92
C ILE A 137 -16.35 3.89 13.10
N THR A 138 -17.18 4.75 12.50
CA THR A 138 -18.63 4.76 12.72
C THR A 138 -19.35 3.56 12.11
N GLU A 139 -18.91 3.06 10.95
CA GLU A 139 -19.57 1.93 10.28
C GLU A 139 -19.36 0.62 11.05
N LYS A 140 -18.12 0.34 11.48
CA LYS A 140 -17.82 -0.84 12.31
C LYS A 140 -18.50 -0.78 13.68
N GLN A 141 -18.61 0.39 14.30
CA GLN A 141 -19.32 0.56 15.58
C GLN A 141 -20.82 0.28 15.44
N LYS A 142 -21.50 0.79 14.41
CA LYS A 142 -22.92 0.51 14.17
C LYS A 142 -23.19 -0.98 13.95
N LEU A 143 -22.29 -1.67 13.25
CA LEU A 143 -22.36 -3.13 13.08
C LEU A 143 -22.18 -3.86 14.43
N LEU A 144 -21.19 -3.49 15.24
CA LEU A 144 -21.00 -4.09 16.57
C LEU A 144 -22.20 -3.87 17.50
N GLU A 145 -22.78 -2.67 17.47
CA GLU A 145 -23.97 -2.33 18.25
C GLU A 145 -25.21 -3.11 17.79
N SER A 146 -25.37 -3.36 16.48
CA SER A 146 -26.47 -4.19 15.98
C SER A 146 -26.31 -5.66 16.36
N PHE A 147 -25.09 -6.21 16.32
CA PHE A 147 -24.81 -7.57 16.81
C PHE A 147 -25.09 -7.71 18.31
N ALA A 148 -24.74 -6.69 19.11
CA ALA A 148 -25.01 -6.69 20.56
C ALA A 148 -26.51 -6.61 20.89
N LYS A 149 -27.32 -5.98 20.03
CA LYS A 149 -28.78 -5.87 20.18
C LYS A 149 -29.49 -7.19 19.87
N ASN A 150 -29.14 -7.80 18.74
CA ASN A 150 -29.70 -9.09 18.32
C ASN A 150 -29.45 -10.23 19.32
N LYS A 151 -28.34 -10.20 20.07
CA LYS A 151 -28.04 -11.18 21.12
C LYS A 151 -28.91 -11.03 22.37
N LYS A 152 -29.40 -9.82 22.64
CA LYS A 152 -30.32 -9.54 23.77
C LYS A 152 -31.77 -9.87 23.45
N ASP A 153 -32.13 -9.83 22.18
CA ASP A 153 -33.49 -10.14 21.71
C ASP A 153 -33.70 -11.65 21.46
N ALA A 154 -32.61 -12.44 21.47
CA ALA A 154 -32.61 -13.89 21.27
C ALA A 154 -32.52 -14.72 22.57
N LEU A 155 -32.69 -14.05 23.73
CA LEU A 155 -32.59 -14.61 25.08
C LEU A 155 -33.84 -14.20 25.86
#